data_AF-A0A4Y7K402-F1
#
_entry.id   AF-A0A4Y7K402-F1
#
_cell.length_a   1.000
_cell.length_b   1.000
_cell.length_c   1.000
_cell.angle_alpha   90.00
_cell.angle_beta   90.00
_cell.angle_gamma   90.00
#
_symmetry.space_group_name_H-M   'P 1'
#
loop_
_entity.id
_entity.type
_entity.pdbx_description
1 polymer ?
#
loop_
_entity_poly.entity_id
_entity_poly.type
_entity_poly.pdbx_seq_one_letter_code
_entity_poly.pdbx_strand_id
1 'polypeptide(L)'
;MVINYDIPTNSKDYIHRVGRTARAGRSGVAISLVNQYELEWYIQIEKLIGKKLPEFPAQEEEVLLLLERVTEARRISITKLKESGGRHKRRGAEDDGEEIDKYVSNKKGGGVRGGGRGRGGRGGGEGRSKKARHE
;
A
#
# COMPACT_ATOMS: atom_id res chain seq x y z
N MET A 1 -15.83 -19.19 8.58
CA MET A 1 -15.31 -17.89 8.11
C MET A 1 -13.96 -18.12 7.44
N VAL A 2 -13.69 -17.45 6.33
CA VAL A 2 -12.39 -17.45 5.63
C VAL A 2 -11.96 -16.00 5.45
N ILE A 3 -10.68 -15.69 5.70
CA ILE A 3 -10.08 -14.38 5.44
C ILE A 3 -8.91 -14.59 4.49
N ASN A 4 -8.97 -13.96 3.31
CA ASN A 4 -7.84 -13.89 2.38
C ASN A 4 -7.08 -12.60 2.65
N TYR A 5 -5.86 -12.72 3.17
CA TYR A 5 -4.96 -11.58 3.35
C TYR A 5 -4.36 -11.10 2.03
N ASP A 6 -4.16 -12.04 1.10
CA ASP A 6 -3.68 -11.80 -0.26
C ASP A 6 -4.63 -12.51 -1.22
N ILE A 7 -4.86 -11.92 -2.40
CA ILE A 7 -5.68 -12.53 -3.44
C ILE A 7 -4.90 -13.65 -4.15
N PRO A 8 -5.47 -14.86 -4.28
CA PRO A 8 -4.81 -15.93 -5.02
C PRO A 8 -4.70 -15.57 -6.51
N THR A 9 -3.52 -15.84 -7.08
CA THR A 9 -3.23 -15.57 -8.50
C THR A 9 -4.04 -16.45 -9.47
N ASN A 10 -4.62 -17.53 -8.96
CA ASN A 10 -5.50 -18.43 -9.70
C ASN A 10 -6.93 -18.38 -9.13
N SER A 11 -7.89 -18.00 -9.97
CA SER A 11 -9.30 -17.87 -9.58
C SER A 11 -9.94 -19.18 -9.09
N LYS A 12 -9.47 -20.36 -9.53
CA LYS A 12 -9.99 -21.64 -9.02
C LYS A 12 -9.59 -21.86 -7.55
N ASP A 13 -8.41 -21.40 -7.16
CA ASP A 13 -7.94 -21.53 -5.79
C ASP A 13 -8.75 -20.65 -4.83
N TYR A 14 -9.23 -19.49 -5.31
CA TYR A 14 -10.18 -18.69 -4.57
C TYR A 14 -11.44 -19.48 -4.20
N ILE A 15 -12.05 -20.16 -5.18
CA ILE A 15 -13.26 -20.98 -4.98
C ILE A 15 -12.99 -22.09 -3.96
N HIS A 16 -11.85 -22.79 -4.09
CA HIS A 16 -11.48 -23.87 -3.17
C HIS A 16 -11.25 -23.39 -1.73
N ARG A 17 -10.74 -22.17 -1.56
CA ARG A 17 -10.55 -21.52 -0.25
C ARG A 17 -11.88 -21.12 0.37
N VAL A 18 -12.68 -20.34 -0.34
CA VAL A 18 -13.96 -19.84 0.20
C VAL A 18 -14.97 -20.98 0.38
N GLY A 19 -14.88 -22.04 -0.43
CA GLY A 19 -15.68 -23.26 -0.28
C GLY A 19 -15.53 -23.97 1.08
N ARG A 20 -14.51 -23.62 1.89
CA ARG A 20 -14.32 -24.15 3.24
C ARG A 20 -15.26 -23.55 4.30
N THR A 21 -15.88 -22.42 4.00
CA THR A 21 -16.61 -21.62 4.99
C THR A 21 -18.09 -22.00 5.11
N ALA A 22 -18.70 -22.57 4.07
CA ALA A 22 -20.11 -22.99 4.06
C ALA A 22 -20.26 -24.44 4.53
N ARG A 23 -21.15 -24.68 5.49
CA ARG A 23 -21.51 -26.02 5.98
C ARG A 23 -23.03 -26.21 5.83
N ALA A 24 -23.49 -27.45 5.71
CA ALA A 24 -24.92 -27.75 5.53
C ALA A 24 -25.79 -26.96 6.52
N GLY A 25 -26.73 -26.17 5.99
CA GLY A 25 -27.67 -25.34 6.76
C GLY A 25 -27.13 -24.02 7.32
N ARG A 26 -25.86 -23.67 7.10
CA ARG A 26 -25.26 -22.40 7.59
C ARG A 26 -24.56 -21.63 6.48
N SER A 27 -24.86 -20.34 6.38
CA SER A 27 -24.11 -19.42 5.52
C SER A 27 -22.68 -19.27 6.04
N GLY A 28 -21.72 -19.34 5.11
CA GLY A 28 -20.32 -19.05 5.39
C GLY A 28 -19.97 -17.64 4.94
N VAL A 29 -19.09 -16.97 5.67
CA VAL A 29 -18.54 -15.66 5.30
C VAL A 29 -17.11 -15.83 4.78
N ALA A 30 -16.78 -15.13 3.70
CA ALA A 30 -15.43 -14.96 3.19
C ALA A 30 -15.14 -13.47 2.98
N ILE A 31 -14.06 -12.97 3.57
CA ILE A 31 -13.57 -11.60 3.41
C ILE A 31 -12.22 -11.67 2.72
N SER A 32 -12.00 -10.81 1.72
CA SER A 32 -10.71 -10.71 1.04
C SER A 32 -10.22 -9.28 1.10
N LEU A 33 -8.98 -9.11 1.53
CA LEU A 33 -8.27 -7.84 1.44
C LEU A 33 -7.69 -7.76 0.03
N VAL A 34 -7.90 -6.63 -0.64
CA VAL A 34 -7.47 -6.41 -2.03
C VAL A 34 -6.67 -5.13 -2.08
N ASN A 35 -5.45 -5.20 -2.61
CA ASN A 35 -4.66 -4.01 -2.91
C ASN A 35 -4.69 -3.67 -4.42
N GLN A 36 -4.06 -2.57 -4.80
CA GLN A 36 -4.00 -2.11 -6.19
C GLN A 36 -3.28 -3.08 -7.14
N TYR A 37 -2.31 -3.85 -6.64
CA TYR A 37 -1.53 -4.80 -7.45
C TYR A 37 -2.29 -6.11 -7.72
N GLU A 38 -3.32 -6.40 -6.93
CA GLU A 38 -4.14 -7.61 -7.01
C GLU A 38 -5.41 -7.43 -7.84
N LEU A 39 -5.66 -6.22 -8.36
CA LEU A 39 -6.89 -5.88 -9.06
C LEU A 39 -7.16 -6.79 -10.26
N GLU A 40 -6.12 -7.18 -10.99
CA GLU A 40 -6.26 -8.09 -12.14
C GLU A 40 -6.83 -9.46 -11.72
N TRP A 41 -6.25 -10.07 -10.69
CA TRP A 41 -6.71 -11.36 -10.18
C TRP A 41 -8.11 -11.26 -9.57
N TYR A 42 -8.39 -10.18 -8.86
CA TYR A 42 -9.72 -9.88 -8.35
C TYR A 42 -10.78 -9.85 -9.47
N ILE A 43 -10.50 -9.14 -10.58
CA ILE A 43 -11.40 -9.06 -11.74
C ILE A 43 -11.60 -10.45 -12.37
N GLN A 44 -10.53 -11.27 -12.45
CA GLN A 44 -10.64 -12.64 -12.96
C GLN A 44 -11.52 -13.53 -12.07
N ILE A 45 -11.50 -13.34 -10.76
CA ILE A 45 -12.37 -14.04 -9.81
C ILE A 45 -13.84 -13.67 -10.05
N GLU A 46 -14.15 -12.37 -10.17
CA GLU A 46 -15.52 -11.92 -10.45
C GLU A 46 -16.05 -12.47 -11.78
N LYS A 47 -15.20 -12.49 -12.82
CA LYS A 47 -15.51 -13.08 -14.12
C LYS A 47 -15.83 -14.57 -14.00
N LEU A 48 -15.05 -15.33 -13.23
CA LEU A 48 -15.26 -16.76 -13.03
C LEU A 48 -16.55 -17.05 -12.25
N ILE A 49 -16.84 -16.25 -11.23
CA ILE A 49 -18.06 -16.38 -10.41
C ILE A 49 -19.30 -15.88 -11.17
N GLY A 50 -19.11 -15.02 -12.17
CA GLY A 50 -20.17 -14.39 -12.95
C GLY A 50 -20.95 -13.33 -12.17
N LYS A 51 -20.38 -12.82 -11.07
CA LYS A 51 -21.02 -11.82 -10.20
C LYS A 51 -19.96 -10.88 -9.62
N LYS A 52 -20.36 -9.63 -9.40
CA LYS A 52 -19.58 -8.67 -8.63
C LYS A 52 -19.59 -9.08 -7.15
N LEU A 53 -18.43 -9.06 -6.52
CA LEU A 53 -18.35 -9.28 -5.08
C LEU A 53 -18.78 -8.01 -4.36
N PRO A 54 -19.62 -8.10 -3.31
CA PRO A 54 -20.05 -6.92 -2.58
C PRO A 54 -18.85 -6.33 -1.83
N GLU A 55 -18.77 -5.00 -1.86
CA GLU A 55 -17.84 -4.28 -0.99
C GLU A 55 -18.27 -4.44 0.47
N PHE A 56 -17.28 -4.70 1.33
CA PHE A 56 -17.53 -4.76 2.77
C PHE A 56 -17.50 -3.35 3.33
N PRO A 57 -18.55 -2.89 4.06
CA PRO A 57 -18.58 -1.54 4.61
C PRO A 57 -17.63 -1.44 5.79
N ALA A 58 -16.38 -1.04 5.52
CA ALA A 58 -15.41 -0.73 6.56
C ALA A 58 -15.74 0.64 7.16
N GLN A 59 -15.75 0.73 8.48
CA GLN A 59 -15.85 2.00 9.20
C GLN A 59 -14.51 2.70 9.13
N GLU A 60 -14.31 3.50 8.08
CA GLU A 60 -13.02 4.11 7.76
C GLU A 60 -12.47 4.92 8.94
N GLU A 61 -13.30 5.70 9.62
CA GLU A 61 -12.90 6.52 10.76
C GLU A 61 -12.34 5.67 11.90
N GLU A 62 -12.99 4.55 12.23
CA GLU A 62 -12.56 3.64 13.29
C GLU A 62 -11.25 2.94 12.93
N VAL A 63 -11.10 2.53 11.67
CA VAL A 63 -9.88 1.89 11.18
C VAL A 63 -8.71 2.88 11.18
N LEU A 64 -8.95 4.14 10.81
CA LEU A 64 -7.94 5.18 10.77
C LEU A 64 -7.37 5.54 12.14
N LEU A 65 -8.08 5.26 13.24
CA LEU A 65 -7.54 5.40 14.60
C LEU A 65 -6.35 4.47 14.86
N LEU A 66 -6.26 3.35 14.12
CA LEU A 66 -5.18 2.38 14.26
C LEU A 66 -3.96 2.71 13.38
N LEU A 67 -4.06 3.71 12.51
CA LEU A 67 -3.07 3.98 11.47
C LEU A 67 -1.65 4.15 12.03
N GLU A 68 -1.47 4.97 13.06
CA GLU A 68 -0.14 5.23 13.65
C GLU A 68 0.50 3.95 14.20
N ARG A 69 -0.28 3.16 14.94
CA ARG A 69 0.15 1.88 15.52
C ARG A 69 0.51 0.86 14.43
N VAL A 70 -0.28 0.79 13.36
CA VAL A 70 -0.04 -0.15 12.25
C VAL A 70 1.22 0.25 11.48
N THR A 71 1.41 1.54 11.20
CA THR A 71 2.61 2.05 10.52
C THR A 71 3.88 1.79 11.33
N GLU A 72 3.85 2.03 12.65
CA GLU A 72 4.98 1.72 13.52
C GLU A 72 5.28 0.21 13.55
N ALA A 73 4.26 -0.62 13.75
CA ALA A 73 4.42 -2.08 13.75
C ALA A 73 5.02 -2.60 12.44
N ARG A 74 4.59 -2.04 11.30
CA ARG A 74 5.13 -2.35 9.98
C ARG A 74 6.59 -1.93 9.84
N ARG A 75 6.96 -0.73 10.30
CA ARG A 75 8.34 -0.26 10.27
C ARG A 75 9.25 -1.18 11.08
N ILE A 76 8.82 -1.57 12.28
CA ILE A 76 9.56 -2.50 13.14
C ILE A 76 9.71 -3.87 12.47
N SER A 77 8.65 -4.40 11.85
CA SER A 77 8.71 -5.71 11.21
C SER A 77 9.66 -5.74 10.01
N ILE A 78 9.64 -4.71 9.17
CA ILE A 78 10.55 -4.57 8.02
C ILE A 78 12.01 -4.51 8.48
N THR A 79 12.32 -3.72 9.53
CA THR A 79 13.68 -3.64 10.08
C THR A 79 14.16 -4.99 10.59
N LYS A 80 13.34 -5.69 11.37
CA LYS A 80 13.68 -7.04 11.89
C LYS A 80 13.88 -8.08 10.78
N LEU A 81 13.08 -8.03 9.71
CA LEU A 81 13.22 -8.93 8.57
C LEU A 81 14.53 -8.66 7.79
N LYS A 82 14.95 -7.39 7.68
CA LYS A 82 16.24 -7.02 7.08
C LYS A 82 17.42 -7.49 7.93
N GLU A 83 17.35 -7.34 9.25
CA GLU A 83 18.37 -7.78 10.20
C GLU A 83 18.54 -9.31 10.25
N SER A 84 17.44 -10.06 10.10
CA SER A 84 17.45 -11.53 10.11
C SER A 84 17.88 -12.17 8.78
N GLY A 85 18.26 -11.39 7.77
CA GLY A 85 18.79 -11.90 6.50
C GLY A 85 17.75 -12.60 5.60
N GLY A 86 16.46 -12.51 5.94
CA GLY A 86 15.36 -13.16 5.22
C GLY A 86 15.10 -12.52 3.85
N ARG A 87 15.75 -13.00 2.79
CA ARG A 87 15.43 -12.65 1.40
C ARG A 87 14.24 -13.47 0.90
N HIS A 88 13.03 -13.13 1.33
CA HIS A 88 11.83 -13.50 0.59
C HIS A 88 10.97 -12.25 0.38
N LYS A 89 11.34 -11.46 -0.65
CA LYS A 89 10.56 -10.29 -1.06
C LYS A 89 9.26 -10.75 -1.70
N ARG A 90 8.13 -10.40 -1.11
CA ARG A 90 6.86 -10.33 -1.86
C ARG A 90 6.90 -9.06 -2.70
N ARG A 91 6.70 -9.21 -4.01
CA ARG A 91 6.62 -8.10 -4.96
C ARG A 91 5.43 -7.20 -4.54
N GLY A 92 5.66 -5.92 -4.27
CA GLY A 92 4.62 -4.95 -3.83
C GLY A 92 4.73 -4.48 -2.36
N ALA A 93 5.34 -5.26 -1.46
CA ALA A 93 5.36 -4.93 -0.02
C ALA A 93 6.20 -3.68 0.35
N GLU A 94 7.12 -3.25 -0.52
CA GLU A 94 7.90 -2.01 -0.35
C GLU A 94 7.12 -0.77 -0.82
N ASP A 95 6.41 -0.91 -1.93
CA ASP A 95 5.67 0.19 -2.59
C ASP A 95 4.41 0.57 -1.78
N ASP A 96 3.71 -0.44 -1.24
CA ASP A 96 2.67 -0.26 -0.22
C ASP A 96 3.19 0.51 1.01
N GLY A 97 4.50 0.41 1.31
CA GLY A 97 5.16 1.08 2.44
C GLY A 97 5.27 2.57 2.22
N GLU A 98 5.78 2.93 1.05
CA GLU A 98 5.96 4.32 0.63
C GLU A 98 4.63 5.05 0.50
N GLU A 99 3.57 4.37 0.05
CA GLU A 99 2.23 4.96 -0.06
C GLU A 99 1.61 5.27 1.31
N ILE A 100 1.70 4.34 2.27
CA ILE A 100 1.22 4.58 3.65
C ILE A 100 2.00 5.72 4.30
N ASP A 101 3.33 5.77 4.12
CA ASP A 101 4.16 6.86 4.65
C ASP A 101 3.78 8.21 4.04
N LYS A 102 3.47 8.26 2.74
CA LYS A 102 2.93 9.46 2.07
C LYS A 102 1.57 9.84 2.64
N TYR A 103 0.64 8.90 2.80
CA TYR A 103 -0.70 9.14 3.34
C TYR A 103 -0.64 9.69 4.77
N VAL A 104 0.17 9.08 5.64
CA VAL A 104 0.39 9.55 7.03
C VAL A 104 1.03 10.94 7.04
N SER A 105 2.03 11.18 6.19
CA SER A 105 2.70 12.49 6.07
C SER A 105 1.73 13.59 5.63
N ASN A 106 0.85 13.30 4.67
CA ASN A 106 -0.14 14.24 4.16
C ASN A 106 -1.21 14.56 5.23
N LYS A 107 -1.62 13.57 6.03
CA LYS A 107 -2.59 13.74 7.12
C LYS A 107 -2.00 14.50 8.32
N LYS A 108 -0.73 14.28 8.67
CA LYS A 108 -0.02 15.08 9.70
C LYS A 108 0.30 16.51 9.23
N GLY A 109 0.32 16.77 7.92
CA GLY A 109 0.55 18.10 7.33
C GLY A 109 -0.64 19.06 7.36
N GLY A 110 -1.84 18.61 7.76
CA GLY A 110 -3.06 19.42 7.79
C GLY A 110 -3.21 20.38 8.98
N GLY A 111 -2.23 20.45 9.88
CA GLY A 111 -2.29 21.26 11.11
C GLY A 111 -1.20 22.35 11.17
N VAL A 112 -1.59 23.59 10.83
CA VAL A 112 -1.00 24.88 11.24
C VAL A 112 0.53 25.10 11.05
N ARG A 113 0.87 25.95 10.08
CA ARG A 113 1.86 27.06 10.16
C ARG A 113 1.63 27.95 8.94
N GLY A 114 1.08 29.17 9.03
CA GLY A 114 1.48 30.25 9.94
C GLY A 114 2.73 30.92 9.37
N GLY A 115 2.57 32.07 8.71
CA GLY A 115 3.61 32.69 7.89
C GLY A 115 4.85 33.22 8.62
N GLY A 116 5.91 33.51 7.85
CA GLY A 116 7.02 34.32 8.33
C GLY A 116 8.36 34.17 7.60
N ARG A 117 8.66 35.14 6.71
CA ARG A 117 9.94 35.87 6.52
C ARG A 117 11.25 35.11 6.22
N GLY A 118 11.66 35.20 4.94
CA GLY A 118 12.88 35.86 4.43
C GLY A 118 14.27 35.69 5.07
N ARG A 119 15.22 35.25 4.25
CA ARG A 119 16.64 35.73 4.10
C ARG A 119 17.20 34.96 2.88
N GLY A 120 17.71 35.54 1.80
CA GLY A 120 18.61 36.68 1.70
C GLY A 120 20.07 36.17 1.72
N GLY A 121 20.70 36.00 0.56
CA GLY A 121 22.11 35.60 0.44
C GLY A 121 22.63 35.71 -1.01
N ARG A 122 23.43 36.74 -1.27
CA ARG A 122 24.04 37.17 -2.54
C ARG A 122 25.38 36.47 -2.83
N GLY A 123 25.79 36.56 -4.10
CA GLY A 123 27.19 36.61 -4.57
C GLY A 123 27.71 35.26 -5.06
N GLY A 124 28.35 35.12 -6.22
CA GLY A 124 29.08 36.05 -7.07
C GLY A 124 30.40 35.37 -7.46
N GLY A 125 30.79 35.35 -8.74
CA GLY A 125 32.07 34.79 -9.15
C GLY A 125 32.20 34.56 -10.65
N GLU A 126 32.77 35.55 -11.34
CA GLU A 126 33.23 35.53 -12.73
C GLU A 126 34.30 34.45 -12.98
N GLY A 127 34.36 33.92 -14.22
CA GLY A 127 35.46 33.07 -14.69
C GLY A 127 35.52 33.00 -16.22
N ARG A 128 36.46 33.74 -16.80
CA ARG A 128 36.69 34.03 -18.22
C ARG A 128 37.17 32.85 -19.11
N SER A 129 36.74 32.93 -20.38
CA SER A 129 37.51 32.77 -21.64
C SER A 129 37.93 31.40 -22.23
N LYS A 130 37.44 31.21 -23.47
CA LYS A 130 38.16 31.09 -24.77
C LYS A 130 38.42 29.71 -25.43
N LYS A 131 38.21 29.77 -26.76
CA LYS A 131 38.66 28.97 -27.93
C LYS A 131 37.80 27.74 -28.27
N ALA A 132 37.12 27.62 -29.42
CA ALA A 132 37.40 27.88 -30.86
C ALA A 132 37.65 26.57 -31.65
N ARG A 133 37.16 26.56 -32.91
CA ARG A 133 37.12 25.51 -33.97
C ARG A 133 35.79 24.74 -33.96
N HIS A 134 34.84 24.91 -34.87
CA HIS A 134 34.84 25.03 -36.36
C HIS A 134 35.31 23.74 -37.04
N GLU A 135 34.33 22.93 -37.44
CA GLU A 135 34.15 22.36 -38.79
C GLU A 135 32.67 22.52 -39.16
#